data_AF-A0A959BJV1-F1
#
_entry.id   AF-A0A959BJV1-F1
#
_cell.length_a   1.000
_cell.length_b   1.000
_cell.length_c   1.000
_cell.angle_alpha   90.00
_cell.angle_beta   90.00
_cell.angle_gamma   90.00
#
_symmetry.space_group_name_H-M   'P 1'
#
loop_
_entity.id
_entity.type
_entity.pdbx_description
1 polymer ?
#
loop_
_entity_poly.entity_id
_entity_poly.type
_entity_poly.pdbx_seq_one_letter_code
_entity_poly.pdbx_strand_id
1 'polypeptide(L)'
;ENCPAIEWQACHGGSSIDGATVVIPTADGGYFAAGWSRSDDFDLTGNQGESDFLLLKLTADGTLQWARSYGGQGADFAWDALQTGDGGFLIAGMADEAGGDVTANLGQTDAWLIKVDENGNLLWEKTFGTPQQDAATQILPGPDDSYYLLTGSTSLFRFDDFPFYAGAEEEAFTVYHIQGNGNILTEYFFQASHLSVRQLFDDNLSLLADQSGGKAI
;
A
#
# COMPACT_ATOMS: atom_id res chain seq x y z
N GLU A 1 -7.38 29.88 24.94
CA GLU A 1 -6.84 28.54 24.66
C GLU A 1 -5.77 28.68 23.59
N ASN A 2 -4.61 28.06 23.76
CA ASN A 2 -3.52 28.14 22.79
C ASN A 2 -3.66 26.97 21.81
N CYS A 3 -3.91 27.28 20.54
CA CYS A 3 -3.81 26.28 19.47
C CYS A 3 -2.35 25.86 19.30
N PRO A 4 -2.03 24.57 19.11
CA PRO A 4 -0.69 24.15 18.76
C PRO A 4 -0.19 24.91 17.52
N ALA A 5 1.06 25.36 17.54
CA ALA A 5 1.69 25.98 16.38
C ALA A 5 2.31 24.90 15.48
N ILE A 6 2.30 25.14 14.17
CA ILE A 6 3.05 24.32 13.21
C ILE A 6 4.54 24.51 13.50
N GLU A 7 5.26 23.42 13.76
CA GLU A 7 6.71 23.46 14.00
C GLU A 7 7.48 23.63 12.68
N TRP A 8 7.07 22.91 11.64
CA TRP A 8 7.60 23.05 10.28
C TRP A 8 6.54 22.67 9.24
N GLN A 9 6.72 23.16 8.02
CA GLN A 9 5.97 22.77 6.84
C GLN A 9 6.89 22.82 5.63
N ALA A 10 6.71 21.87 4.71
CA ALA A 10 7.42 21.80 3.45
C ALA A 10 6.47 21.32 2.33
N CYS A 11 6.78 21.67 1.09
CA CYS A 11 6.07 21.20 -0.09
C CYS A 11 7.01 20.30 -0.90
N HIS A 12 6.59 19.08 -1.16
CA HIS A 12 7.33 18.08 -1.91
C HIS A 12 6.45 17.50 -3.01
N GLY A 13 7.02 17.33 -4.20
CA GLY A 13 6.29 16.96 -5.41
C GLY A 13 6.90 17.61 -6.65
N GLY A 14 6.08 17.81 -7.68
CA GLY A 14 6.45 18.49 -8.92
C GLY A 14 5.44 19.54 -9.35
N SER A 15 5.41 19.86 -10.65
CA SER A 15 4.53 20.89 -11.20
C SER A 15 3.08 20.43 -11.40
N SER A 16 2.82 19.12 -11.33
CA SER A 16 1.51 18.52 -11.58
C SER A 16 0.78 18.25 -10.26
N ILE A 17 -0.14 17.27 -10.26
CA ILE A 17 -0.90 16.89 -9.07
C ILE A 17 -0.14 15.80 -8.30
N ASP A 18 0.13 16.08 -7.02
CA ASP A 18 0.80 15.18 -6.09
C ASP A 18 -0.01 15.12 -4.78
N GLY A 19 -0.12 13.93 -4.21
CA GLY A 19 -0.84 13.73 -2.95
C GLY A 19 -0.26 12.59 -2.13
N ALA A 20 0.01 12.86 -0.85
CA ALA A 20 0.33 11.82 0.13
C ALA A 20 -0.97 11.28 0.76
N THR A 21 -1.11 9.96 0.79
CA THR A 21 -2.26 9.24 1.38
C THR A 21 -1.92 8.67 2.75
N VAL A 22 -0.64 8.37 3.00
CA VAL A 22 -0.14 7.81 4.25
C VAL A 22 1.18 8.47 4.65
N VAL A 23 1.36 8.67 5.95
CA VAL A 23 2.61 9.11 6.55
C VAL A 23 2.87 8.26 7.80
N ILE A 24 4.05 7.66 7.89
CA ILE A 24 4.50 6.85 9.04
C ILE A 24 5.78 7.42 9.64
N PRO A 25 5.97 7.33 10.97
CA PRO A 25 7.27 7.60 11.58
C PRO A 25 8.28 6.52 11.18
N THR A 26 9.55 6.88 11.07
CA THR A 26 10.64 5.94 10.81
C THR A 26 11.54 5.74 12.03
N ALA A 27 12.19 4.58 12.11
CA ALA A 27 13.02 4.19 13.26
C ALA A 27 14.19 5.14 13.56
N ASP A 28 14.65 5.89 12.55
CA ASP A 28 15.66 6.95 12.67
C ASP A 28 15.12 8.28 13.21
N GLY A 29 13.82 8.34 13.56
CA GLY A 29 13.12 9.53 14.05
C GLY A 29 12.60 10.46 12.96
N GLY A 30 12.77 10.10 11.69
CA GLY A 30 12.19 10.81 10.55
C GLY A 30 10.77 10.37 10.21
N TYR A 31 10.37 10.64 8.97
CA TYR A 31 9.06 10.26 8.44
C TYR A 31 9.21 9.63 7.05
N PHE A 32 8.29 8.73 6.72
CA PHE A 32 8.10 8.23 5.38
C PHE A 32 6.67 8.52 4.95
N ALA A 33 6.49 9.04 3.74
CA ALA A 33 5.19 9.30 3.16
C ALA A 33 5.05 8.54 1.84
N ALA A 34 3.85 8.02 1.59
CA ALA A 34 3.50 7.43 0.31
C ALA A 34 2.17 7.99 -0.21
N GLY A 35 1.98 7.94 -1.52
CA GLY A 35 0.76 8.36 -2.19
C GLY A 35 0.88 8.25 -3.70
N TRP A 36 0.54 9.31 -4.42
CA TRP A 36 0.56 9.31 -5.88
C TRP A 36 1.01 10.66 -6.45
N SER A 37 1.53 10.62 -7.67
CA SER A 37 2.01 11.80 -8.39
C SER A 37 1.80 11.67 -9.89
N ARG A 38 1.41 12.77 -10.54
CA ARG A 38 1.40 12.95 -12.01
C ARG A 38 2.58 13.76 -12.52
N SER A 39 3.61 13.93 -11.68
CA SER A 39 4.75 14.82 -11.93
C SER A 39 5.98 14.03 -12.34
N ASP A 40 6.80 14.62 -13.21
CA ASP A 40 8.09 14.08 -13.67
C ASP A 40 9.21 15.14 -13.56
N ASP A 41 9.04 16.09 -12.63
CA ASP A 41 9.95 17.20 -12.40
C ASP A 41 10.14 17.55 -10.90
N PHE A 42 11.10 18.43 -10.64
CA PHE A 42 11.53 18.88 -9.31
C PHE A 42 12.05 17.74 -8.43
N ASP A 43 11.29 17.35 -7.40
CA ASP A 43 11.68 16.28 -6.47
C ASP A 43 11.45 14.90 -7.08
N LEU A 44 10.60 14.81 -8.11
CA LEU A 44 10.17 13.57 -8.74
C LEU A 44 10.70 13.46 -10.17
N THR A 45 11.10 12.24 -10.53
CA THR A 45 11.56 11.89 -11.86
C THR A 45 11.23 10.43 -12.12
N GLY A 46 11.05 10.06 -13.38
CA GLY A 46 10.71 8.71 -13.79
C GLY A 46 9.23 8.40 -13.64
N ASN A 47 8.34 9.37 -13.87
CA ASN A 47 6.91 9.05 -14.05
C ASN A 47 6.73 8.20 -15.32
N GLN A 48 6.02 7.08 -15.20
CA GLN A 48 5.93 6.06 -16.25
C GLN A 48 4.53 5.93 -16.86
N GLY A 49 3.52 6.61 -16.29
CA GLY A 49 2.12 6.49 -16.69
C GLY A 49 1.29 7.76 -16.47
N GLU A 50 0.02 7.59 -16.08
CA GLU A 50 -0.87 8.70 -15.75
C GLU A 50 -0.65 9.24 -14.34
N SER A 51 -0.37 8.34 -13.40
CA SER A 51 0.06 8.65 -12.04
C SER A 51 0.85 7.47 -11.49
N ASP A 52 1.91 7.75 -10.75
CA ASP A 52 2.76 6.72 -10.16
C ASP A 52 2.71 6.81 -8.64
N PHE A 53 3.08 5.74 -7.93
CA PHE A 53 3.32 5.81 -6.50
C PHE A 53 4.36 6.88 -6.20
N LEU A 54 4.01 7.82 -5.33
CA LEU A 54 4.92 8.81 -4.77
C LEU A 54 5.47 8.29 -3.45
N LEU A 55 6.79 8.19 -3.29
CA LEU A 55 7.43 7.85 -2.02
C LEU A 55 8.38 8.97 -1.60
N LEU A 56 8.29 9.41 -0.35
CA LEU A 56 9.13 10.45 0.24
C LEU A 56 9.73 9.97 1.56
N LYS A 57 11.05 10.12 1.73
CA LYS A 57 11.72 9.96 3.02
C LYS A 57 12.17 11.32 3.53
N LEU A 58 11.77 11.64 4.74
CA LEU A 58 12.07 12.90 5.42
C LEU A 58 12.89 12.64 6.69
N THR A 59 13.69 13.63 7.07
CA THR A 59 14.29 13.72 8.41
C THR A 59 13.24 14.18 9.45
N ALA A 60 13.62 14.20 10.73
CA ALA A 60 12.77 14.64 11.83
C ALA A 60 12.30 16.11 11.71
N ASP A 61 13.07 16.97 11.02
CA ASP A 61 12.76 18.38 10.81
C ASP A 61 11.99 18.66 9.50
N GLY A 62 11.61 17.60 8.77
CA GLY A 62 10.89 17.70 7.51
C GLY A 62 11.78 17.89 6.28
N THR A 63 13.10 17.88 6.41
CA THR A 63 13.99 17.94 5.23
C THR A 63 13.90 16.66 4.41
N LEU A 64 13.68 16.80 3.10
CA LEU A 64 13.67 15.69 2.12
C LEU A 64 15.04 15.02 2.02
N GLN A 65 15.09 13.72 2.29
CA GLN A 65 16.27 12.89 2.07
C GLN A 65 16.27 12.32 0.65
N TRP A 66 15.14 11.77 0.22
CA TRP A 66 14.94 11.27 -1.12
C TRP A 66 13.46 11.20 -1.47
N ALA A 67 13.18 11.24 -2.78
CA ALA A 67 11.88 11.04 -3.37
C ALA A 67 11.98 10.05 -4.55
N ARG A 68 10.95 9.24 -4.75
CA ARG A 68 10.87 8.22 -5.81
C ARG A 68 9.47 8.11 -6.38
N SER A 69 9.42 7.75 -7.66
CA SER A 69 8.21 7.36 -8.37
C SER A 69 8.30 5.90 -8.79
N TYR A 70 7.22 5.15 -8.61
CA TYR A 70 7.11 3.75 -9.04
C TYR A 70 5.73 3.50 -9.64
N GLY A 71 5.69 2.95 -10.85
CA GLY A 71 4.41 2.80 -11.55
C GLY A 71 4.49 2.03 -12.85
N GLY A 72 3.31 1.83 -13.42
CA GLY A 72 3.05 1.22 -14.69
C GLY A 72 2.83 2.24 -15.81
N GLN A 73 2.09 1.85 -16.84
CA GLN A 73 1.69 2.79 -17.91
C GLN A 73 0.38 3.52 -17.60
N GLY A 74 -0.37 3.03 -16.61
CA GLY A 74 -1.69 3.53 -16.22
C GLY A 74 -1.64 4.43 -15.00
N ALA A 75 -2.72 4.42 -14.21
CA ALA A 75 -2.83 5.19 -12.98
C ALA A 75 -2.63 4.32 -11.72
N ASP A 76 -1.53 4.54 -11.02
CA ASP A 76 -1.15 3.82 -9.82
C ASP A 76 -1.28 4.70 -8.57
N PHE A 77 -1.80 4.14 -7.48
CA PHE A 77 -2.06 4.87 -6.24
C PHE A 77 -1.65 4.07 -5.01
N ALA A 78 -0.71 4.59 -4.21
CA ALA A 78 -0.37 4.02 -2.91
C ALA A 78 -1.37 4.48 -1.84
N TRP A 79 -1.71 3.60 -0.91
CA TRP A 79 -2.68 3.86 0.17
C TRP A 79 -2.16 3.51 1.55
N ASP A 80 -1.27 2.53 1.67
CA ASP A 80 -0.68 2.14 2.95
C ASP A 80 0.82 1.88 2.82
N ALA A 81 1.54 2.09 3.92
CA ALA A 81 2.98 1.91 3.98
C ALA A 81 3.41 1.39 5.35
N LEU A 82 4.46 0.56 5.35
CA LEU A 82 5.02 -0.02 6.56
C LEU A 82 6.55 -0.08 6.47
N GLN A 83 7.26 0.40 7.50
CA GLN A 83 8.71 0.22 7.59
C GLN A 83 9.04 -1.22 8.00
N THR A 84 9.90 -1.89 7.23
CA THR A 84 10.32 -3.27 7.46
C THR A 84 11.50 -3.34 8.45
N GLY A 85 11.70 -4.51 9.08
CA GLY A 85 12.73 -4.68 10.10
C GLY A 85 14.18 -4.54 9.61
N ASP A 86 14.39 -4.65 8.30
CA ASP A 86 15.66 -4.42 7.60
C ASP A 86 15.88 -2.94 7.22
N GLY A 87 14.99 -2.03 7.64
CA GLY A 87 15.09 -0.58 7.38
C GLY A 87 14.42 -0.12 6.08
N GLY A 88 14.00 -1.05 5.21
CA GLY A 88 13.24 -0.77 4.00
C GLY A 88 11.76 -0.44 4.26
N PHE A 89 10.98 -0.42 3.19
CA PHE A 89 9.56 -0.08 3.24
C PHE A 89 8.73 -1.00 2.33
N LEU A 90 7.56 -1.38 2.81
CA LEU A 90 6.48 -1.96 2.02
C LEU A 90 5.45 -0.87 1.71
N ILE A 91 4.95 -0.84 0.48
CA ILE A 91 3.95 0.12 0.03
C ILE A 91 2.88 -0.65 -0.74
N ALA A 92 1.62 -0.49 -0.31
CA ALA A 92 0.45 -1.15 -0.86
C ALA A 92 -0.50 -0.14 -1.51
N GLY A 93 -1.16 -0.57 -2.58
CA GLY A 93 -2.15 0.23 -3.28
C GLY A 93 -2.76 -0.51 -4.47
N MET A 94 -3.01 0.23 -5.55
CA MET A 94 -3.46 -0.35 -6.82
C MET A 94 -2.56 0.06 -7.99
N ALA A 95 -2.53 -0.80 -9.00
CA ALA A 95 -1.98 -0.51 -10.32
C ALA A 95 -3.03 -0.79 -11.41
N ASP A 96 -3.06 0.05 -12.45
CA ASP A 96 -4.08 -0.03 -13.52
C ASP A 96 -3.54 -0.77 -14.74
N GLU A 97 -2.39 -0.35 -15.29
CA GLU A 97 -1.80 -0.97 -16.48
C GLU A 97 -0.34 -1.36 -16.26
N ALA A 98 0.03 -2.58 -16.70
CA ALA A 98 1.40 -3.07 -16.62
C ALA A 98 2.36 -2.35 -17.57
N GLY A 99 3.66 -2.47 -17.30
CA GLY A 99 4.76 -1.75 -17.93
C GLY A 99 5.59 -1.04 -16.87
N GLY A 100 6.74 -0.47 -17.23
CA GLY A 100 7.61 0.16 -16.22
C GLY A 100 8.01 -0.81 -15.09
N ASP A 101 7.64 -0.47 -13.86
CA ASP A 101 7.88 -1.29 -12.66
C ASP A 101 6.80 -2.36 -12.44
N VAL A 102 5.58 -2.16 -12.96
CA VAL A 102 4.47 -3.10 -12.79
C VAL A 102 4.61 -4.26 -13.79
N THR A 103 4.88 -5.47 -13.29
CA THR A 103 5.21 -6.60 -14.19
C THR A 103 4.00 -7.33 -14.78
N ALA A 104 2.84 -7.20 -14.14
CA ALA A 104 1.62 -7.90 -14.54
C ALA A 104 0.38 -7.04 -14.31
N ASN A 105 -0.60 -7.20 -15.21
CA ASN A 105 -1.98 -6.76 -15.06
C ASN A 105 -2.85 -8.02 -15.23
N LEU A 106 -3.70 -8.27 -14.24
CA LEU A 106 -4.58 -9.44 -14.12
C LEU A 106 -6.06 -9.09 -14.35
N GLY A 107 -6.40 -7.80 -14.45
CA GLY A 107 -7.77 -7.31 -14.47
C GLY A 107 -7.93 -5.88 -14.97
N GLN A 108 -8.92 -5.16 -14.42
CA GLN A 108 -9.09 -3.74 -14.72
C GLN A 108 -8.11 -2.91 -13.92
N THR A 109 -8.06 -3.15 -12.60
CA THR A 109 -7.03 -2.64 -11.70
C THR A 109 -6.66 -3.78 -10.77
N ASP A 110 -5.41 -3.81 -10.33
CA ASP A 110 -4.93 -4.87 -9.46
C ASP A 110 -4.34 -4.31 -8.17
N ALA A 111 -4.43 -5.11 -7.11
CA ALA A 111 -3.70 -4.84 -5.88
C ALA A 111 -2.21 -4.94 -6.14
N TRP A 112 -1.48 -3.88 -5.77
CA TRP A 112 -0.04 -3.81 -5.99
C TRP A 112 0.69 -3.60 -4.67
N LEU A 113 1.72 -4.41 -4.45
CA LEU A 113 2.61 -4.34 -3.29
C LEU A 113 4.05 -4.25 -3.79
N ILE A 114 4.76 -3.21 -3.37
CA ILE A 114 6.19 -3.07 -3.61
C ILE A 114 6.97 -3.11 -2.31
N LYS A 115 8.22 -3.60 -2.38
CA LYS A 115 9.23 -3.41 -1.34
C LYS A 115 10.39 -2.60 -1.88
N VAL A 116 10.79 -1.57 -1.15
CA VAL A 116 11.99 -0.78 -1.42
C VAL A 116 12.99 -0.89 -0.27
N ASP A 117 14.27 -0.67 -0.54
CA ASP A 117 15.30 -0.55 0.48
C ASP A 117 15.24 0.81 1.23
N GLU A 118 16.12 1.01 2.20
CA GLU A 118 16.19 2.26 2.99
C GLU A 118 16.48 3.53 2.15
N ASN A 119 17.04 3.36 0.95
CA ASN A 119 17.39 4.42 0.01
C ASN A 119 16.32 4.61 -1.08
N GLY A 120 15.20 3.89 -0.96
CA GLY A 120 14.13 3.89 -1.94
C GLY A 120 14.57 3.28 -3.26
N ASN A 121 15.31 2.17 -3.26
CA ASN A 121 15.49 1.35 -4.46
C ASN A 121 14.53 0.17 -4.43
N LEU A 122 13.83 -0.10 -5.55
CA LEU A 122 12.92 -1.23 -5.67
C LEU A 122 13.66 -2.56 -5.52
N LEU A 123 13.21 -3.38 -4.58
CA LEU A 123 13.72 -4.73 -4.33
C LEU A 123 12.87 -5.78 -5.02
N TRP A 124 11.56 -5.67 -4.88
CA TRP A 124 10.60 -6.54 -5.56
C TRP A 124 9.21 -5.88 -5.59
N GLU A 125 8.36 -6.40 -6.48
CA GLU A 125 6.95 -6.05 -6.58
C GLU A 125 6.09 -7.31 -6.73
N LYS A 126 4.79 -7.18 -6.41
CA LYS A 126 3.78 -8.23 -6.53
C LYS A 126 2.44 -7.61 -6.93
N THR A 127 1.84 -8.17 -7.98
CA THR A 127 0.45 -7.92 -8.38
C THR A 127 -0.45 -9.04 -7.88
N PHE A 128 -1.59 -8.67 -7.29
CA PHE A 128 -2.65 -9.59 -6.84
C PHE A 128 -4.00 -9.09 -7.36
N GLY A 129 -4.88 -10.01 -7.73
CA GLY A 129 -6.20 -9.60 -8.18
C GLY A 129 -6.94 -10.69 -8.94
N THR A 130 -8.09 -10.28 -9.46
CA THR A 130 -9.00 -11.02 -10.31
C THR A 130 -9.15 -10.28 -11.63
N PRO A 131 -9.90 -10.81 -12.62
CA PRO A 131 -10.21 -10.04 -13.83
C PRO A 131 -11.09 -8.77 -13.60
N GLN A 132 -11.46 -8.45 -12.35
CA GLN A 132 -12.24 -7.27 -11.98
C GLN A 132 -11.30 -6.14 -11.49
N GLN A 133 -11.82 -5.19 -10.72
CA GLN A 133 -11.04 -4.17 -10.03
C GLN A 133 -10.68 -4.66 -8.64
N ASP A 134 -9.39 -4.74 -8.34
CA ASP A 134 -8.82 -5.11 -7.06
C ASP A 134 -7.83 -4.05 -6.59
N ALA A 135 -7.64 -3.98 -5.28
CA ALA A 135 -6.59 -3.16 -4.69
C ALA A 135 -6.14 -3.67 -3.32
N ALA A 136 -4.92 -3.31 -2.92
CA ALA A 136 -4.39 -3.56 -1.58
C ALA A 136 -4.65 -2.35 -0.69
N THR A 137 -5.33 -2.56 0.43
CA THR A 137 -5.79 -1.47 1.31
C THR A 137 -5.01 -1.34 2.61
N GLN A 138 -4.39 -2.44 3.07
CA GLN A 138 -3.69 -2.45 4.34
C GLN A 138 -2.55 -3.48 4.37
N ILE A 139 -1.44 -3.10 5.00
CA ILE A 139 -0.33 -3.96 5.36
C ILE A 139 -0.25 -4.04 6.88
N LEU A 140 -0.17 -5.26 7.42
CA LEU A 140 0.05 -5.51 8.85
C LEU A 140 1.35 -6.30 9.05
N PRO A 141 2.14 -5.99 10.09
CA PRO A 141 3.31 -6.80 10.40
C PRO A 141 2.88 -8.19 10.89
N GLY A 142 3.59 -9.21 10.42
CA GLY A 142 3.51 -10.59 10.87
C GLY A 142 4.77 -11.01 11.64
N PRO A 143 4.78 -12.22 12.22
CA PRO A 143 5.96 -12.77 12.89
C PRO A 143 7.09 -13.06 11.89
N ASP A 144 8.33 -13.18 12.38
CA ASP A 144 9.47 -13.73 11.62
C ASP A 144 9.71 -13.10 10.23
N ASP A 145 9.70 -11.75 10.15
CA ASP A 145 9.84 -10.97 8.92
C ASP A 145 8.80 -11.35 7.84
N SER A 146 7.54 -11.47 8.27
CA SER A 146 6.39 -11.65 7.38
C SER A 146 5.37 -10.54 7.58
N TYR A 147 4.37 -10.49 6.69
CA TYR A 147 3.40 -9.40 6.59
C TYR A 147 2.06 -9.96 6.13
N TYR A 148 0.96 -9.35 6.57
CA TYR A 148 -0.37 -9.63 6.05
C TYR A 148 -0.80 -8.48 5.15
N LEU A 149 -1.20 -8.80 3.92
CA LEU A 149 -1.73 -7.85 2.95
C LEU A 149 -3.23 -8.10 2.79
N LEU A 150 -4.04 -7.07 3.05
CA LEU A 150 -5.48 -7.11 2.79
C LEU A 150 -5.76 -6.57 1.38
N THR A 151 -6.37 -7.40 0.53
CA THR A 151 -6.82 -7.02 -0.81
C THR A 151 -8.30 -7.32 -0.98
N GLY A 152 -8.95 -6.69 -1.95
CA GLY A 152 -10.32 -7.07 -2.32
C GLY A 152 -10.85 -6.26 -3.48
N SER A 153 -12.04 -6.64 -3.95
CA SER A 153 -12.65 -5.96 -5.08
C SER A 153 -13.13 -4.57 -4.69
N THR A 154 -12.60 -3.55 -5.36
CA THR A 154 -12.84 -2.15 -4.99
C THR A 154 -14.11 -1.62 -5.64
N SER A 155 -15.27 -1.91 -5.06
CA SER A 155 -16.44 -1.03 -5.20
C SER A 155 -16.57 -0.02 -4.06
N LEU A 156 -15.64 -0.01 -3.09
CA LEU A 156 -15.86 0.60 -1.76
C LEU A 156 -14.88 1.68 -1.29
N PHE A 157 -13.84 2.05 -2.05
CA PHE A 157 -12.84 2.99 -1.51
C PHE A 157 -12.32 3.98 -2.56
N ARG A 158 -12.87 5.21 -2.63
CA ARG A 158 -12.11 6.43 -3.01
C ARG A 158 -12.69 7.72 -2.42
N PHE A 159 -11.78 8.53 -1.88
CA PHE A 159 -11.95 9.93 -1.52
C PHE A 159 -11.59 10.76 -2.77
N ASP A 160 -12.54 11.60 -3.21
CA ASP A 160 -12.39 12.72 -4.15
C ASP A 160 -12.68 12.46 -5.66
N ASP A 161 -13.90 12.85 -6.05
CA ASP A 161 -14.33 13.43 -7.35
C ASP A 161 -14.54 12.61 -8.65
N PHE A 162 -14.94 11.34 -8.61
CA PHE A 162 -15.65 10.71 -9.76
C PHE A 162 -16.82 9.81 -9.32
N PRO A 163 -18.06 10.01 -9.83
CA PRO A 163 -19.16 9.15 -9.47
C PRO A 163 -19.11 7.92 -10.37
N PHE A 164 -18.97 6.69 -9.87
CA PHE A 164 -19.74 5.59 -10.46
C PHE A 164 -19.79 4.27 -9.66
N TYR A 165 -21.04 3.84 -9.46
CA TYR A 165 -21.64 2.50 -9.45
C TYR A 165 -20.93 1.34 -8.74
N ALA A 166 -21.43 1.08 -7.53
CA ALA A 166 -21.39 -0.23 -6.88
C ALA A 166 -21.96 -1.31 -7.82
N GLY A 167 -21.15 -2.32 -8.11
CA GLY A 167 -21.50 -3.38 -9.03
C GLY A 167 -20.56 -4.59 -8.94
N ALA A 168 -20.35 -5.13 -7.74
CA ALA A 168 -19.96 -6.52 -7.59
C ALA A 168 -20.79 -7.13 -6.45
N GLU A 169 -21.64 -8.09 -6.80
CA GLU A 169 -22.59 -8.78 -5.91
C GLU A 169 -21.92 -9.71 -4.88
N GLU A 170 -20.59 -9.68 -4.74
CA GLU A 170 -19.85 -10.52 -3.80
C GLU A 170 -18.69 -9.69 -3.21
N GLU A 171 -18.88 -9.08 -2.04
CA GLU A 171 -17.83 -8.35 -1.30
C GLU A 171 -16.78 -9.35 -0.76
N ALA A 172 -15.97 -9.91 -1.65
CA ALA A 172 -14.90 -10.81 -1.26
C ALA A 172 -13.60 -10.03 -1.02
N PHE A 173 -12.89 -10.40 0.04
CA PHE A 173 -11.54 -9.92 0.31
C PHE A 173 -10.59 -11.10 0.53
N THR A 174 -9.33 -10.89 0.22
CA THR A 174 -8.26 -11.86 0.41
C THR A 174 -7.23 -11.28 1.35
N VAL A 175 -6.76 -12.10 2.29
CA VAL A 175 -5.58 -11.79 3.10
C VAL A 175 -4.43 -12.66 2.62
N TYR A 176 -3.36 -12.03 2.14
CA TYR A 176 -2.13 -12.73 1.80
C TYR A 176 -1.16 -12.65 2.98
N HIS A 177 -0.63 -13.79 3.40
CA HIS A 177 0.52 -13.85 4.31
C HIS A 177 1.79 -13.94 3.46
N ILE A 178 2.66 -12.94 3.56
CA ILE A 178 3.78 -12.71 2.65
C ILE A 178 5.08 -12.63 3.48
N GLN A 179 6.11 -13.37 3.07
CA GLN A 179 7.45 -13.26 3.66
C GLN A 179 8.16 -11.99 3.17
N GLY A 180 9.10 -11.43 3.93
CA GLY A 180 9.83 -10.19 3.58
C GLY A 180 10.63 -10.21 2.27
N ASN A 181 10.83 -11.39 1.67
CA ASN A 181 11.38 -11.55 0.31
C ASN A 181 10.31 -11.57 -0.80
N GLY A 182 9.04 -11.32 -0.46
CA GLY A 182 7.91 -11.28 -1.39
C GLY A 182 7.27 -12.64 -1.69
N ASN A 183 7.74 -13.74 -1.09
CA ASN A 183 7.11 -15.04 -1.27
C ASN A 183 5.77 -15.09 -0.54
N ILE A 184 4.72 -15.52 -1.24
CA ILE A 184 3.42 -15.78 -0.65
C ILE A 184 3.50 -17.08 0.15
N LEU A 185 3.22 -17.01 1.44
CA LEU A 185 3.20 -18.13 2.37
C LEU A 185 1.83 -18.80 2.41
N THR A 186 0.76 -17.99 2.47
CA THR A 186 -0.63 -18.48 2.55
C THR A 186 -1.59 -17.40 2.05
N GLU A 187 -2.76 -17.83 1.58
CA GLU A 187 -3.84 -16.97 1.10
C GLU A 187 -5.13 -17.36 1.83
N TYR A 188 -5.83 -16.37 2.39
CA TYR A 188 -7.10 -16.56 3.08
C TYR A 188 -8.19 -15.82 2.32
N PHE A 189 -9.13 -16.55 1.74
CA PHE A 189 -10.25 -15.98 0.99
C PHE A 189 -11.50 -15.88 1.85
N PHE A 190 -12.12 -14.70 1.88
CA PHE A 190 -13.33 -14.42 2.63
C PHE A 190 -14.43 -13.99 1.68
N GLN A 191 -15.51 -14.76 1.63
CA GLN A 191 -16.75 -14.35 0.94
C GLN A 191 -17.64 -13.58 1.89
N ALA A 192 -18.14 -12.41 1.48
CA ALA A 192 -19.23 -11.76 2.20
C ALA A 192 -20.54 -12.54 2.01
N SER A 193 -20.77 -13.53 2.87
CA SER A 193 -22.10 -14.07 3.10
C SER A 193 -22.65 -13.53 4.42
N HIS A 194 -23.35 -12.39 4.35
CA HIS A 194 -24.27 -11.86 5.37
C HIS A 194 -23.74 -11.65 6.81
N LEU A 195 -22.43 -11.69 7.06
CA LEU A 195 -21.82 -11.32 8.34
C LEU A 195 -20.93 -10.11 8.13
N SER A 196 -21.12 -9.07 8.94
CA SER A 196 -20.34 -7.83 8.82
C SER A 196 -18.86 -8.13 9.01
N VAL A 197 -18.01 -7.58 8.13
CA VAL A 197 -16.54 -7.68 8.15
C VAL A 197 -15.95 -7.55 9.56
N ARG A 198 -16.51 -6.67 10.40
CA ARG A 198 -16.09 -6.46 11.80
C ARG A 198 -16.17 -7.71 12.68
N GLN A 199 -17.18 -8.55 12.47
CA GLN A 199 -17.40 -9.77 13.24
C GLN A 199 -16.42 -10.90 12.83
N LEU A 200 -15.97 -10.90 11.57
CA LEU A 200 -14.91 -11.79 11.09
C LEU A 200 -13.54 -11.43 11.67
N PHE A 201 -13.26 -10.14 11.89
CA PHE A 201 -11.99 -9.70 12.50
C PHE A 201 -11.91 -10.04 14.00
N ASP A 202 -12.98 -9.83 14.76
CA ASP A 202 -13.00 -10.13 16.20
C ASP A 202 -12.91 -11.64 16.48
N ASP A 203 -13.52 -12.49 15.64
CA ASP A 203 -13.51 -13.95 15.82
C ASP A 203 -12.25 -14.65 15.23
N ASN A 204 -11.64 -14.11 14.16
CA ASN A 204 -10.51 -14.77 13.48
C ASN A 204 -9.11 -14.26 13.89
N LEU A 205 -8.98 -13.06 14.48
CA LEU A 205 -7.69 -12.64 15.05
C LEU A 205 -7.30 -13.50 16.26
N SER A 206 -8.27 -14.01 17.02
CA SER A 206 -7.99 -15.03 18.05
C SER A 206 -7.49 -16.36 17.47
N LEU A 207 -7.90 -16.74 16.26
CA LEU A 207 -7.46 -17.96 15.58
C LEU A 207 -6.07 -17.82 14.93
N LEU A 208 -5.71 -16.61 14.47
CA LEU A 208 -4.38 -16.32 13.95
C LEU A 208 -3.32 -16.18 15.06
N ALA A 209 -3.71 -15.78 16.27
CA ALA A 209 -2.82 -15.73 17.43
C ALA A 209 -2.55 -17.13 18.05
N ASP A 210 -3.51 -18.07 17.95
CA ASP A 210 -3.45 -19.40 18.59
C ASP A 210 -2.63 -20.45 17.81
N GLN A 211 -2.29 -20.18 16.54
CA GLN A 211 -1.48 -21.12 15.73
C GLN A 211 0.03 -21.05 16.04
N SER A 212 0.46 -20.17 16.96
CA SER A 212 1.87 -20.00 17.34
C SER A 212 2.34 -20.90 18.49
N GLY A 213 1.52 -21.82 19.02
CA GLY A 213 2.00 -22.67 20.11
C GLY A 213 1.13 -23.86 20.52
N GLY A 214 1.45 -25.04 19.98
CA GLY A 214 1.31 -26.30 20.71
C GLY A 214 0.06 -27.13 20.42
N LYS A 215 0.30 -28.44 20.24
CA LYS A 215 -0.71 -29.51 20.25
C LYS A 215 -1.80 -29.29 21.31
N ALA A 216 -3.06 -29.58 20.96
CA ALA A 216 -3.82 -30.71 21.53
C ALA A 216 -5.21 -30.90 20.90
N ILE A 217 -5.43 -32.15 20.44
CA ILE A 217 -6.67 -32.94 20.18
C ILE A 217 -7.77 -32.37 19.28
#